data_AF-A0A7W0HG10-F1
#
_entry.id   AF-A0A7W0HG10-F1
#
_cell.length_a   1.000
_cell.length_b   1.000
_cell.length_c   1.000
_cell.angle_alpha   90.00
_cell.angle_beta   90.00
_cell.angle_gamma   90.00
#
_symmetry.space_group_name_H-M   'P 1'
#
loop_
_entity.id
_entity.type
_entity.pdbx_description
1 polymer ?
#
loop_
_entity_poly.entity_id
_entity_poly.type
_entity_poly.pdbx_seq_one_letter_code
_entity_poly.pdbx_strand_id
1 'polypeptide(L)' 'MAFTSEHITSSAIEATEFMDLSRRFRVTGVPKTVVNDTIEIMGALPEDMFVRAALQMQPEEHDGEEDRAL' A
#
# COMPACT_ATOMS: atom_id res chain seq x y z
N MET A 1 -9.15 -8.21 3.10
CA MET A 1 -8.37 -6.97 3.39
C MET A 1 -9.21 -6.01 4.21
N ALA A 2 -8.60 -5.39 5.23
CA ALA A 2 -9.22 -4.78 6.42
C ALA A 2 -10.12 -5.73 7.23
N PHE A 3 -11.22 -6.25 6.66
CA PHE A 3 -12.19 -7.10 7.36
C PHE A 3 -11.61 -8.39 7.99
N THR A 4 -10.42 -8.79 7.57
CA THR A 4 -9.70 -9.98 8.07
C THR A 4 -8.98 -9.72 9.39
N SER A 5 -8.84 -8.45 9.81
CA SER A 5 -8.15 -8.06 11.04
C SER A 5 -8.91 -6.92 11.72
N GLU A 6 -9.24 -7.11 13.00
CA GLU A 6 -9.88 -6.06 13.80
C GLU A 6 -8.98 -4.83 14.01
N HIS A 7 -7.68 -4.95 13.74
CA HIS A 7 -6.71 -3.86 13.86
C HIS A 7 -6.60 -2.99 12.60
N ILE A 8 -7.28 -3.35 11.51
CA ILE A 8 -7.17 -2.65 10.22
C ILE A 8 -8.54 -2.16 9.79
N THR A 9 -8.72 -0.85 9.72
CA THR A 9 -9.89 -0.20 9.14
C THR A 9 -9.55 0.39 7.77
N SER A 10 -10.49 0.36 6.83
CA SER A 10 -10.31 0.97 5.51
C SER A 10 -11.62 1.55 4.98
N SER A 11 -11.52 2.63 4.21
CA SER A 11 -12.62 3.20 3.43
C SER A 11 -12.22 3.31 1.97
N ALA A 12 -13.11 2.90 1.07
CA ALA A 12 -12.98 3.17 -0.36
C ALA A 12 -13.70 4.48 -0.67
N ILE A 13 -13.04 5.38 -1.41
CA ILE A 13 -13.55 6.71 -1.69
C ILE A 13 -13.46 6.96 -3.19
N GLU A 14 -14.55 7.43 -3.78
CA GLU A 14 -14.56 7.76 -5.20
C GLU A 14 -14.01 9.16 -5.44
N ALA A 15 -12.87 9.23 -6.13
CA ALA A 15 -12.09 10.47 -6.24
C ALA A 15 -12.86 11.60 -6.95
N THR A 16 -13.75 11.25 -7.88
CA THR A 16 -14.54 12.22 -8.65
C THR A 16 -15.71 12.81 -7.86
N GLU A 17 -16.22 12.12 -6.84
CA GLU A 17 -17.27 12.63 -5.95
C GLU A 17 -16.71 13.50 -4.81
N PHE A 18 -15.47 13.23 -4.38
CA PHE A 18 -14.84 13.87 -3.23
C PHE A 18 -13.62 14.72 -3.62
N MET A 19 -13.84 15.73 -4.48
CA MET A 19 -12.77 16.55 -5.05
C MET A 19 -11.90 17.28 -4.00
N ASP A 20 -12.46 17.69 -2.86
CA ASP A 20 -11.69 18.29 -1.76
C ASP A 20 -10.70 17.30 -1.14
N LEU A 21 -11.12 16.04 -1.00
CA LEU A 21 -10.27 14.98 -0.50
C LEU A 21 -9.17 14.64 -1.51
N SER A 22 -9.54 14.57 -2.80
CA SER A 22 -8.60 14.39 -3.90
C SER A 22 -7.53 15.49 -3.92
N ARG A 23 -7.92 16.75 -3.68
CA ARG A 23 -6.97 17.87 -3.53
C ARG A 23 -6.08 17.72 -2.29
N ARG A 24 -6.67 17.42 -1.12
CA ARG A 24 -5.94 17.27 0.15
C ARG A 24 -4.85 16.20 0.06
N PHE A 25 -5.17 15.05 -0.53
CA PHE A 25 -4.24 13.93 -0.69
C PHE A 25 -3.50 13.93 -2.03
N ARG A 26 -3.57 15.04 -2.78
CA ARG A 26 -2.86 15.24 -4.06
C ARG A 26 -3.03 14.04 -5.00
N VAL A 27 -4.27 13.59 -5.17
CA VAL A 27 -4.61 12.48 -6.06
C VAL A 27 -4.38 12.93 -7.50
N THR A 28 -3.35 12.37 -8.14
CA THR A 28 -3.03 12.60 -9.56
C THR A 28 -3.48 11.46 -10.47
N GLY A 29 -3.80 10.31 -9.87
CA GLY A 29 -4.27 9.11 -10.55
C GLY A 29 -4.82 8.10 -9.56
N VAL A 30 -5.64 7.18 -10.05
CA VAL A 30 -6.29 6.12 -9.28
C VAL A 30 -5.91 4.73 -9.84
N PRO A 31 -5.86 3.68 -9.01
CA PRO A 31 -6.06 3.69 -7.55
C PRO A 31 -4.87 4.32 -6.79
N LYS A 32 -5.18 5.04 -5.69
CA LYS A 32 -4.23 5.54 -4.69
C LYS A 32 -4.70 5.11 -3.32
N THR A 33 -3.82 4.47 -2.54
CA THR A 33 -4.06 4.14 -1.13
C THR A 33 -3.23 5.06 -0.25
N VAL A 34 -3.83 5.58 0.80
CA VAL A 34 -3.14 6.35 1.84
C VAL A 34 -3.33 5.62 3.17
N VAL A 35 -2.24 5.35 3.89
CA VAL A 35 -2.27 4.71 5.21
C VAL A 35 -1.86 5.73 6.26
N ASN A 36 -2.70 5.90 7.29
CA ASN A 36 -2.47 6.80 8.42
C ASN A 36 -2.00 8.20 8.02
N ASP A 37 -2.54 8.75 6.93
CA ASP A 37 -2.18 10.06 6.34
C ASP A 37 -0.67 10.27 6.05
N THR A 38 0.12 9.19 6.01
CA THR A 38 1.59 9.26 5.96
C THR A 38 2.21 8.42 4.86
N ILE A 39 1.66 7.24 4.58
CA ILE A 39 2.16 6.34 3.54
C ILE A 39 1.27 6.48 2.31
N GLU A 40 1.87 6.59 1.13
CA GLU A 40 1.15 6.63 -0.14
C GLU A 40 1.57 5.46 -1.02
N ILE A 41 0.59 4.71 -1.50
CA ILE A 41 0.78 3.60 -2.44
C ILE A 41 0.00 3.91 -3.71
N MET A 42 0.70 3.98 -4.84
CA MET A 42 0.13 4.30 -6.14
C MET A 42 -0.06 3.03 -6.98
N GLY A 43 -1.20 2.94 -7.66
CA GLY A 43 -1.53 1.81 -8.53
C GLY A 43 -1.91 0.55 -7.76
N ALA A 44 -2.05 -0.54 -8.51
CA ALA A 44 -2.40 -1.85 -7.97
C ALA A 44 -1.13 -2.71 -7.86
N LEU A 45 -0.42 -2.59 -6.74
CA LEU A 45 0.70 -3.48 -6.44
C LEU A 45 0.23 -4.93 -6.25
N PRO A 46 1.09 -5.92 -6.51
CA PRO A 46 0.89 -7.28 -6.00
C PRO A 46 0.64 -7.28 -4.48
N GLU A 47 -0.16 -8.23 -4.00
CA GLU A 47 -0.64 -8.25 -2.61
C GLU A 47 0.49 -8.27 -1.57
N ASP A 48 1.53 -9.06 -1.81
CA ASP A 48 2.70 -9.16 -0.95
C ASP A 48 3.45 -7.83 -0.84
N MET A 49 3.68 -7.15 -1.96
CA MET A 49 4.30 -5.84 -2.00
C MET A 49 3.42 -4.77 -1.34
N PHE A 50 2.09 -4.84 -1.55
CA PHE A 50 1.15 -3.92 -0.93
C PHE A 50 1.19 -4.00 0.59
N VAL A 51 1.14 -5.20 1.17
CA VAL A 51 1.18 -5.41 2.63
C VAL A 51 2.51 -4.90 3.21
N ARG A 52 3.64 -5.23 2.56
CA ARG A 52 4.96 -4.75 2.99
C ARG A 52 5.03 -3.22 2.98
N ALA A 53 4.57 -2.59 1.91
CA ALA A 53 4.54 -1.14 1.79
C ALA A 53 3.62 -0.48 2.84
N ALA A 54 2.41 -1.03 3.05
CA ALA A 54 1.43 -0.52 4.00
C ALA A 54 1.91 -0.60 5.45
N LEU A 55 2.73 -1.60 5.78
CA LEU A 55 3.31 -1.81 7.11
C LEU A 55 4.73 -1.24 7.25
N GLN A 56 5.26 -0.57 6.22
CA GLN A 56 6.65 -0.08 6.15
C GLN A 56 7.71 -1.15 6.47
N MET A 57 7.43 -2.39 6.10
CA MET A 57 8.39 -3.47 6.27
C MET A 57 9.53 -3.30 5.27
N GLN A 58 10.77 -3.45 5.73
CA GLN A 58 11.91 -3.55 4.83
C GLN A 58 11.76 -4.83 3.98
N PRO A 59 12.22 -4.84 2.71
CA PRO A 59 12.36 -6.09 1.99
C PRO A 59 13.31 -7.00 2.79
N GLU A 60 12.94 -8.26 2.96
CA GLU A 60 13.85 -9.25 3.55
C GLU A 60 15.07 -9.33 2.61
N GLU A 61 16.26 -9.04 3.13
CA GLU A 61 17.49 -9.40 2.43
C GLU A 61 17.53 -10.92 2.42
N HIS A 62 17.24 -11.53 1.27
CA HIS A 62 17.57 -12.93 1.07
C HIS A 62 19.10 -12.98 0.98
N ASP A 63 19.76 -13.31 2.09
CA ASP A 63 21.16 -13.69 2.11
C ASP A 63 21.34 -14.77 1.03
N GLY A 64 21.96 -14.39 -0.07
CA GLY A 64 22.23 -15.26 -1.20
C GLY A 64 23.23 -16.32 -0.80
N GLU A 65 22.76 -17.43 -0.25
CA GLU A 65 23.59 -18.60 0.04
C GLU A 65 22.98 -19.87 -0.54
N GLU A 66 22.52 -19.81 -1.80
CA GLU A 66 22.27 -21.00 -2.62
C GLU A 66 22.74 -20.76 -4.06
N ASP A 67 24.05 -20.54 -4.26
CA ASP A 67 24.69 -20.77 -5.57
C ASP A 67 26.14 -21.28 -5.44
N ARG A 68 26.50 -21.87 -4.29
CA ARG A 68 27.80 -22.55 -4.06
C ARG A 68 27.70 -24.07 -4.06
N ALA A 69 26.68 -24.62 -4.70
CA ALA A 69 26.61 -26.06 -4.98
C ALA A 69 26.01 -26.31 -6.36
N LEU A 70 26.87 -26.26 -7.39
CA LEU A 70 27.03 -27.27 -8.45
C LEU A 70 28.18 -26.90 -9.39
#